data_AF-A0A822FN16-F1
#
_entry.id   AF-A0A822FN16-F1
#
_cell.length_a   1.000
_cell.length_b   1.000
_cell.length_c   1.000
_cell.angle_alpha   90.00
_cell.angle_beta   90.00
_cell.angle_gamma   90.00
#
_symmetry.space_group_name_H-M   'P 1'
#
loop_
_entity.id
_entity.type
_entity.pdbx_description
1 polymer ?
#
loop_
_entity_poly.entity_id
_entity_poly.type
_entity_poly.pdbx_seq_one_letter_code
_entity_poly.pdbx_strand_id
1 'polypeptide(L)'
;MSVVDGVWQSDELISQDIKQSLISYVIILENVPENEQDWHPGTNKQILDLVHPSLFCFVNQITRVINDKNHFINVDNALEHIGLGQTIDIN
;
A
#
# COMPACT_ATOMS: atom_id res chain seq x y z
N MET A 1 8.40 22.45 10.64
CA MET A 1 8.30 23.05 9.29
C MET A 1 9.19 22.22 8.40
N SER A 2 8.65 21.60 7.34
CA SER A 2 9.45 20.74 6.47
C SER A 2 10.50 21.56 5.73
N VAL A 3 11.66 20.98 5.48
CA VAL A 3 12.73 21.59 4.67
C VAL A 3 12.49 21.43 3.16
N VAL A 4 11.44 20.70 2.78
CA VAL A 4 11.03 20.45 1.40
C VAL A 4 9.81 21.30 1.08
N ASP A 5 9.90 22.09 0.01
CA ASP A 5 8.80 22.93 -0.46
C ASP A 5 7.56 22.09 -0.80
N GLY A 6 6.37 22.59 -0.44
CA GLY A 6 5.11 21.84 -0.60
C GLY A 6 4.91 20.66 0.35
N VAL A 7 5.69 20.54 1.44
CA VAL A 7 5.50 19.50 2.46
C VAL A 7 5.09 20.13 3.80
N TRP A 8 3.99 19.63 4.36
CA TRP A 8 3.51 20.00 5.68
C TRP A 8 3.68 18.81 6.63
N GLN A 9 4.10 19.10 7.86
CA GLN A 9 4.23 18.11 8.93
C GLN A 9 3.44 18.62 10.14
N SER A 10 2.68 17.72 10.75
CA SER A 10 2.03 17.94 12.03
C SER A 10 1.95 16.60 12.76
N ASP A 11 2.29 16.61 14.05
CA ASP A 11 2.25 15.41 14.88
C ASP A 11 0.82 15.13 15.42
N GLU A 12 -0.11 16.07 15.21
CA GLU A 12 -1.48 16.06 15.77
C GLU A 12 -2.57 16.11 14.68
N LEU A 13 -2.22 16.02 13.39
CA LEU A 13 -3.19 16.14 12.29
C LEU A 13 -4.18 14.98 12.23
N ILE A 14 -3.78 13.81 12.73
CA ILE A 14 -4.57 12.59 12.72
C ILE A 14 -5.04 12.31 14.16
N SER A 15 -6.32 11.99 14.33
CA SER A 15 -6.86 11.64 15.64
C SER A 15 -6.20 10.39 16.20
N GLN A 16 -6.10 10.32 17.53
CA GLN A 16 -5.51 9.17 18.21
C GLN A 16 -6.23 7.85 17.85
N ASP A 17 -7.55 7.90 17.65
CA ASP A 17 -8.36 6.74 17.28
C ASP A 17 -7.98 6.19 15.89
N ILE A 18 -7.81 7.08 14.89
CA ILE A 18 -7.37 6.66 13.54
C ILE A 18 -5.97 6.07 13.60
N LYS A 19 -5.05 6.71 14.33
CA LYS A 19 -3.68 6.22 14.52
C LYS A 19 -3.68 4.83 15.16
N GLN A 20 -4.43 4.64 16.23
CA GLN A 20 -4.50 3.37 16.95
C GLN A 20 -5.14 2.27 16.09
N SER A 21 -6.19 2.61 15.33
CA SER A 21 -6.81 1.72 14.35
C SER A 21 -5.79 1.27 13.31
N LEU A 22 -5.05 2.19 12.69
CA LEU A 22 -4.02 1.87 11.71
C LEU A 22 -2.97 0.91 12.28
N ILE A 23 -2.42 1.20 13.46
CA ILE A 23 -1.44 0.34 14.14
C ILE A 23 -2.02 -1.06 14.35
N SER A 24 -3.27 -1.17 14.82
CA SER A 24 -3.89 -2.47 15.11
C SER A 24 -4.03 -3.37 13.88
N TYR A 25 -4.26 -2.79 12.70
CA TYR A 25 -4.33 -3.54 11.44
C TYR A 25 -2.94 -3.84 10.88
N VAL A 26 -2.00 -2.89 10.98
CA VAL A 26 -0.64 -3.03 10.46
C VAL A 26 0.18 -4.06 11.25
N ILE A 27 -0.09 -4.22 12.54
CA ILE A 27 0.66 -5.15 13.40
C ILE A 27 0.64 -6.59 12.89
N ILE A 28 -0.39 -6.96 12.14
CA ILE A 28 -0.55 -8.29 11.53
C ILE A 28 0.50 -8.53 10.44
N LEU A 29 0.88 -7.48 9.71
CA LEU A 29 1.91 -7.51 8.67
C LEU A 29 3.31 -7.41 9.26
N GLU A 30 3.46 -6.71 10.39
CA GLU A 30 4.74 -6.49 11.06
C GLU A 30 5.20 -7.70 11.89
N ASN A 31 4.27 -8.37 12.59
CA ASN A 31 4.54 -9.46 13.52
C ASN A 31 4.73 -10.83 12.82
N VAL A 32 5.58 -10.87 11.81
CA VAL A 32 6.07 -12.09 11.18
C VAL A 32 7.35 -12.59 11.88
N PRO A 33 7.73 -13.88 11.76
CA PRO A 33 9.03 -14.36 12.22
C PRO A 33 10.18 -13.49 11.71
N GLU A 34 11.26 -13.32 12.49
CA GLU A 34 12.37 -12.41 12.13
C GLU A 34 13.00 -12.73 10.76
N ASN A 35 13.03 -14.01 10.39
CA ASN A 35 13.53 -14.47 9.09
C ASN A 35 12.59 -14.18 7.91
N GLU A 36 11.37 -13.74 8.16
CA GLU A 36 10.35 -13.36 7.17
C GLU A 36 10.18 -11.84 7.07
N GLN A 37 10.86 -11.06 7.91
CA GLN A 37 10.84 -9.60 7.85
C GLN A 37 11.57 -9.09 6.60
N ASP A 38 10.84 -8.37 5.74
CA ASP A 38 11.35 -7.78 4.50
C ASP A 38 12.04 -6.43 4.75
N TRP A 39 13.28 -6.47 5.22
CA TRP A 39 14.07 -5.27 5.48
C TRP A 39 14.56 -4.63 4.17
N HIS A 40 14.25 -3.34 3.98
CA HIS A 40 14.60 -2.63 2.76
C HIS A 40 16.12 -2.61 2.53
N PRO A 41 16.62 -2.98 1.34
CA PRO A 41 18.05 -3.01 1.05
C PRO A 41 18.74 -1.66 1.28
N GLY A 42 19.95 -1.68 1.83
CA GLY A 42 20.76 -0.47 2.04
C GLY A 42 20.33 0.40 3.23
N THR A 43 19.35 -0.04 4.03
CA THR A 43 18.83 0.74 5.17
C THR A 43 19.37 0.31 6.53
N ASN A 44 20.30 -0.64 6.59
CA ASN A 44 20.81 -1.19 7.87
C ASN A 44 19.67 -1.64 8.82
N LYS A 45 18.64 -2.30 8.27
CA LYS A 45 17.44 -2.75 9.00
C LYS A 45 16.71 -1.61 9.74
N GLN A 46 16.60 -0.44 9.11
CA GLN A 46 15.86 0.70 9.67
C GLN A 46 14.50 0.90 9.00
N ILE A 47 14.30 0.31 7.82
CA ILE A 47 13.05 0.39 7.08
C ILE A 47 12.57 -1.03 6.81
N LEU A 48 11.40 -1.36 7.34
CA LEU A 48 10.71 -2.63 7.11
C LEU A 48 9.61 -2.41 6.08
N ASP A 49 9.67 -3.14 4.97
CA ASP A 49 8.63 -3.09 3.94
C ASP A 49 7.47 -4.00 4.35
N LEU A 50 6.41 -3.42 4.94
CA LEU A 50 5.20 -4.15 5.31
C LEU A 50 4.44 -4.65 4.07
N VAL A 51 4.49 -3.86 2.99
CA VAL A 51 4.00 -4.19 1.65
C VAL A 51 5.00 -3.60 0.68
N HIS A 52 5.83 -4.42 0.06
CA HIS A 52 6.80 -3.94 -0.91
C HIS A 52 6.10 -3.69 -2.27
N PRO A 53 5.99 -2.43 -2.77
CA PRO A 53 5.21 -2.11 -3.97
C PRO A 53 5.63 -2.91 -5.21
N SER A 54 6.94 -3.19 -5.35
CA SER A 54 7.44 -3.98 -6.47
C SER A 54 7.04 -5.46 -6.45
N LEU A 55 6.50 -5.99 -5.35
CA LEU A 55 5.98 -7.37 -5.31
C LEU A 55 4.60 -7.50 -5.96
N PHE A 56 3.93 -6.37 -6.23
CA PHE A 56 2.60 -6.32 -6.84
C PHE A 56 2.63 -5.65 -8.22
N CYS A 57 3.69 -5.90 -8.99
CA CYS A 57 3.78 -5.41 -10.37
C CYS A 57 2.67 -6.01 -11.25
N PHE A 58 2.32 -5.28 -12.31
CA PHE A 58 1.48 -5.81 -13.37
C PHE A 58 2.17 -7.01 -14.04
N VAL A 59 1.45 -8.11 -14.17
CA VAL A 59 1.91 -9.31 -14.89
C VAL A 59 0.89 -9.64 -15.98
N ASN A 60 1.36 -9.68 -17.23
CA ASN A 60 0.53 -10.01 -18.38
C ASN A 60 -0.20 -11.34 -18.15
N GLN A 61 -1.48 -11.40 -18.52
CA GLN A 61 -2.34 -12.57 -18.34
C GLN A 61 -2.59 -13.01 -16.87
N ILE A 62 -2.12 -12.27 -15.86
CA ILE A 62 -2.36 -12.57 -14.44
C ILE A 62 -3.06 -11.40 -13.75
N THR A 63 -2.57 -10.18 -13.92
CA THR A 63 -3.16 -8.99 -13.31
C THR A 63 -4.49 -8.68 -13.98
N ARG A 64 -5.54 -8.49 -13.16
CA ARG A 64 -6.86 -8.11 -13.64
C ARG A 64 -6.90 -6.61 -13.94
N VAL A 65 -7.54 -6.26 -15.05
CA VAL A 65 -7.70 -4.89 -15.52
C VAL A 65 -9.19 -4.61 -15.72
N ILE A 66 -9.63 -3.43 -15.30
CA ILE A 66 -10.97 -2.92 -15.57
C ILE A 66 -10.87 -1.96 -16.76
N ASN A 67 -11.36 -2.40 -17.92
CA ASN A 67 -11.30 -1.66 -19.19
C ASN A 67 -12.54 -0.80 -19.43
N ASP A 68 -13.00 -0.08 -18.41
CA ASP A 68 -14.09 0.89 -18.53
C ASP A 68 -13.60 2.28 -18.15
N LYS A 69 -13.55 3.19 -19.12
CA LYS A 69 -13.08 4.57 -18.91
C LYS A 69 -14.02 5.40 -18.03
N ASN A 70 -15.25 4.96 -17.84
CA ASN A 70 -16.22 5.60 -16.95
C ASN A 70 -16.22 4.98 -15.55
N HIS A 71 -15.38 3.97 -15.31
CA HIS A 71 -15.30 3.26 -14.06
C HIS A 71 -14.23 3.88 -13.15
N PHE A 72 -14.68 4.67 -12.17
CA PHE A 72 -13.81 5.38 -11.24
C PHE A 72 -13.74 4.67 -9.89
N ILE A 73 -12.52 4.35 -9.46
CA ILE A 73 -12.23 3.83 -8.12
C ILE A 73 -11.70 4.98 -7.26
N ASN A 74 -12.34 5.22 -6.12
CA ASN A 74 -11.96 6.19 -5.11
C ASN A 74 -11.87 5.51 -3.74
N VAL A 75 -11.59 6.28 -2.68
CA VAL A 75 -11.43 5.74 -1.32
C VAL A 75 -12.71 5.07 -0.81
N ASP A 76 -13.89 5.58 -1.17
CA ASP A 76 -15.17 5.08 -0.66
C ASP A 76 -15.58 3.74 -1.27
N ASN A 77 -15.14 3.45 -2.50
CA ASN A 77 -15.52 2.22 -3.21
C ASN A 77 -14.36 1.25 -3.43
N ALA A 78 -13.12 1.59 -3.06
CA ALA A 78 -11.92 0.79 -3.37
C ALA A 78 -12.05 -0.69 -2.98
N LEU A 79 -12.62 -0.98 -1.81
CA LEU A 79 -12.72 -2.35 -1.29
C LEU A 79 -13.67 -3.23 -2.10
N GLU A 80 -14.79 -2.66 -2.58
CA GLU A 80 -15.78 -3.38 -3.39
C GLU A 80 -15.22 -3.79 -4.76
N HIS A 81 -14.15 -3.12 -5.18
CA HIS A 81 -13.52 -3.31 -6.49
C HIS A 81 -12.33 -4.28 -6.45
N ILE A 82 -11.94 -4.76 -5.26
CA ILE A 82 -10.85 -5.74 -5.12
C ILE A 82 -11.24 -7.03 -5.86
N GLY A 83 -10.39 -7.45 -6.80
CA GLY A 83 -10.55 -8.68 -7.56
C GLY A 83 -11.46 -8.58 -8.79
N LEU A 84 -12.04 -7.41 -9.08
CA LEU A 84 -12.81 -7.18 -10.31
C LEU A 84 -11.90 -7.12 -11.55
N GLY A 85 -12.53 -7.09 -12.73
CA GLY A 85 -11.86 -7.01 -14.02
C GLY A 85 -11.43 -8.37 -14.59
N GLN A 86 -10.71 -8.31 -15.70
CA GLN A 86 -10.28 -9.48 -16.46
C GLN A 86 -8.78 -9.43 -16.73
N THR A 87 -8.16 -10.59 -16.86
CA THR A 87 -6.78 -10.68 -17.36
C THR A 87 -6.78 -10.33 -18.84
N ILE A 88 -5.72 -9.67 -19.28
CA ILE A 88 -5.54 -9.28 -20.69
C ILE A 88 -4.22 -9.83 -21.21
N ASP A 89 -4.18 -10.11 -22.52
CA ASP A 89 -2.94 -10.33 -23.25
C ASP A 89 -2.55 -9.04 -23.95
N ILE A 90 -1.36 -8.55 -23.67
CA ILE A 90 -0.81 -7.33 -24.29
C ILE A 90 0.10 -7.63 -25.51
N ASN A 91 0.25 -8.90 -25.89
CA ASN A 91 1.03 -9.32 -27.07
C ASN A 91 0.18 -9.45 -28.33
#